data_AF-A0A2V6CVX9-F1
#
_entry.id   AF-A0A2V6CVX9-F1
#
_cell.length_a   1.000
_cell.length_b   1.000
_cell.length_c   1.000
_cell.angle_alpha   90.00
_cell.angle_beta   90.00
_cell.angle_gamma   90.00
#
_symmetry.space_group_name_H-M   'P 1'
#
loop_
_entity.id
_entity.type
_entity.pdbx_description
1 polymer ?
#
loop_
_entity_poly.entity_id
_entity_poly.type
_entity_poly.pdbx_seq_one_letter_code
_entity_poly.pdbx_strand_id
1 'polypeptide(L)'
;GGSTQAFDPPITILPGDLSFGAEWKYRGPVAGLDLNLPLKIVGEGEIEVPAGKFRAMHFRGEKNDGFLTVADFWFVRGVGSIKETVTQRSPGGDLLSRNTIELVKLPALHQTEPVAGKKKLEASVSTSSNGDPVNVVSADALQIVARWRGHGLRRNARVRAVWIAQDTGIAPIDYKVDEATAIAPIGGAFGKFTLSRPPDGWATGKYRVEFYIDDELTETVDLTITPSSPRSRSISDF
;
A
#
# COMPACT_ATOMS: atom_id res chain seq x y z
N GLY A 1 -13.86 10.25 3.27
CA GLY A 1 -12.79 11.07 2.67
C GLY A 1 -11.63 11.10 3.62
N GLY A 2 -10.59 10.32 3.35
CA GLY A 2 -9.30 10.43 4.02
C GLY A 2 -8.31 10.95 3.00
N SER A 3 -7.76 12.14 3.21
CA SER A 3 -6.74 12.68 2.33
C SER A 3 -5.44 11.90 2.57
N THR A 4 -4.96 11.17 1.56
CA THR A 4 -3.60 10.62 1.57
C THR A 4 -2.64 11.77 1.40
N GLN A 5 -2.13 12.28 2.52
CA GLN A 5 -1.01 13.20 2.50
C GLN A 5 0.24 12.38 2.17
N ALA A 6 0.83 12.61 1.00
CA ALA A 6 2.13 12.05 0.68
C ALA A 6 3.16 12.61 1.67
N PHE A 7 3.93 11.73 2.32
CA PHE A 7 5.06 12.14 3.14
C PHE A 7 6.15 12.69 2.22
N ASP A 8 6.32 14.01 2.19
CA ASP A 8 7.40 14.71 1.50
C ASP A 8 8.32 15.34 2.54
N PRO A 9 9.59 14.89 2.70
CA PRO A 9 10.26 13.84 1.94
C PRO A 9 9.85 12.41 2.32
N PRO A 10 10.15 11.39 1.50
CA PRO A 10 9.90 10.00 1.83
C PRO A 10 10.54 9.60 3.15
N ILE A 11 9.72 9.07 4.06
CA ILE A 11 10.15 8.62 5.39
C ILE A 11 10.44 7.11 5.36
N THR A 12 11.65 6.72 5.75
CA THR A 12 11.99 5.32 5.96
C THR A 12 11.50 4.87 7.33
N ILE A 13 10.30 4.28 7.38
CA ILE A 13 9.69 3.77 8.62
C ILE A 13 10.38 2.47 9.07
N LEU A 14 10.77 1.63 8.11
CA LEU A 14 11.47 0.36 8.36
C LEU A 14 12.73 0.25 7.50
N PRO A 15 13.83 -0.28 8.04
CA PRO A 15 15.01 -0.59 7.26
C PRO A 15 14.75 -1.78 6.32
N GLY A 16 15.54 -1.90 5.25
CA GLY A 16 15.47 -3.07 4.36
C GLY A 16 15.92 -4.37 5.05
N ASP A 17 16.73 -4.26 6.10
CA ASP A 17 17.15 -5.36 6.96
C ASP A 17 16.44 -5.28 8.32
N LEU A 18 15.66 -6.30 8.65
CA LEU A 18 14.90 -6.39 9.89
C LEU A 18 15.59 -7.28 10.95
N SER A 19 16.90 -7.49 10.81
CA SER A 19 17.71 -8.24 11.76
C SER A 19 17.92 -7.47 13.06
N PHE A 20 18.08 -8.20 14.17
CA PHE A 20 18.48 -7.61 15.44
C PHE A 20 19.77 -6.79 15.26
N GLY A 21 19.76 -5.58 15.80
CA GLY A 21 20.89 -4.66 15.72
C GLY A 21 20.95 -3.81 14.46
N ALA A 22 20.09 -4.04 13.45
CA ALA A 22 19.99 -3.17 12.28
C ALA A 22 19.64 -1.74 12.72
N GLU A 23 20.35 -0.77 12.14
CA GLU A 23 20.24 0.65 12.48
C GLU A 23 19.99 1.49 11.24
N TRP A 24 19.15 2.53 11.36
CA TRP A 24 18.88 3.47 10.29
C TRP A 24 18.59 4.88 10.83
N LYS A 25 18.78 5.89 9.98
CA LYS A 25 18.39 7.27 10.30
C LYS A 25 16.90 7.42 10.07
N TYR A 26 16.17 7.72 11.14
CA TYR A 26 14.74 8.01 11.08
C TYR A 26 14.52 9.52 11.07
N ARG A 27 13.62 9.98 10.19
CA ARG A 27 13.11 11.35 10.15
C ARG A 27 11.60 11.30 9.97
N GLY A 28 10.82 11.66 10.98
CA GLY A 28 9.37 11.64 10.88
C GLY A 28 8.64 11.79 12.20
N PRO A 29 7.30 11.81 12.17
CA PRO A 29 6.48 11.93 13.38
C PRO A 29 6.51 10.65 14.21
N VAL A 30 6.56 10.79 15.53
CA VAL A 30 6.51 9.72 16.55
C VAL A 30 5.84 10.26 17.79
N ALA A 31 4.81 9.58 18.30
CA ALA A 31 4.07 10.02 19.47
C ALA A 31 3.66 11.53 19.43
N GLY A 32 3.41 12.05 18.21
CA GLY A 32 3.07 13.46 17.96
C GLY A 32 4.26 14.43 17.86
N LEU A 33 5.51 13.95 17.84
CA LEU A 33 6.72 14.76 17.72
C LEU A 33 7.49 14.42 16.44
N ASP A 34 7.96 15.43 15.70
CA ASP A 34 8.86 15.22 14.56
C ASP A 34 10.28 14.93 15.05
N LEU A 35 10.73 13.69 14.89
CA LEU A 35 12.03 13.23 15.35
C LEU A 35 13.02 13.08 14.20
N ASN A 36 14.29 13.34 14.48
CA ASN A 36 15.43 13.05 13.61
C ASN A 36 16.54 12.42 14.44
N LEU A 37 16.59 11.09 14.45
CA LEU A 37 17.46 10.29 15.32
C LEU A 37 17.77 8.92 14.71
N PRO A 38 18.87 8.25 15.12
CA PRO A 38 19.12 6.87 14.72
C PRO A 38 18.17 5.92 15.46
N LEU A 39 17.48 5.05 14.71
CA LEU A 39 16.71 3.93 15.25
C LEU A 39 17.47 2.63 15.07
N LYS A 40 17.33 1.74 16.04
CA LYS A 40 17.91 0.41 16.04
C LYS A 40 16.89 -0.64 16.44
N ILE A 41 16.94 -1.81 15.81
CA ILE A 41 16.17 -2.98 16.25
C ILE A 41 16.85 -3.57 17.48
N VAL A 42 16.18 -3.50 18.63
CA VAL A 42 16.72 -3.95 19.93
C VAL A 42 16.09 -5.26 20.43
N GLY A 43 15.14 -5.83 19.69
CA GLY A 43 14.59 -7.14 20.03
C GLY A 43 13.22 -7.39 19.39
N GLU A 44 12.68 -8.57 19.69
CA GLU A 44 11.30 -8.93 19.43
C GLU A 44 10.75 -9.63 20.67
N GLY A 45 9.55 -9.25 21.11
CA GLY A 45 8.99 -9.71 22.37
C GLY A 45 7.48 -9.62 22.41
N GLU A 46 6.89 -10.28 23.39
CA GLU A 46 5.47 -10.07 23.66
C GLU A 46 5.26 -8.73 24.37
N ILE A 47 4.23 -8.01 23.96
CA ILE A 47 3.78 -6.79 24.61
C ILE A 47 2.26 -6.76 24.64
N GLU A 48 1.72 -6.22 25.73
CA GLU A 48 0.30 -6.01 25.93
C GLU A 48 -0.01 -4.52 25.83
N VAL A 49 -1.03 -4.19 25.04
CA VAL A 49 -1.60 -2.85 24.88
C VAL A 49 -3.12 -2.98 25.03
N PRO A 50 -3.90 -1.90 25.15
CA PRO A 50 -5.35 -2.03 25.37
C PRO A 50 -6.09 -2.78 24.23
N ALA A 51 -5.55 -2.78 23.00
CA ALA A 51 -6.07 -3.59 21.89
C ALA A 51 -5.77 -5.10 21.99
N GLY A 52 -4.97 -5.54 22.96
CA GLY A 52 -4.63 -6.94 23.19
C GLY A 52 -3.13 -7.22 23.29
N LYS A 53 -2.78 -8.51 23.26
CA LYS A 53 -1.41 -9.00 23.34
C LYS A 53 -0.84 -9.29 21.96
N PHE A 54 0.37 -8.81 21.69
CA PHE A 54 1.05 -8.93 20.40
C PHE A 54 2.49 -9.38 20.57
N ARG A 55 3.03 -10.06 19.55
CA ARG A 55 4.47 -10.21 19.35
C ARG A 55 4.96 -9.06 18.47
N ALA A 56 5.82 -8.21 18.99
CA ALA A 56 6.25 -6.98 18.32
C ALA A 56 7.77 -6.85 18.28
N MET A 57 8.27 -6.33 17.16
CA MET A 57 9.66 -5.85 17.06
C MET A 57 9.78 -4.56 17.86
N HIS A 58 10.82 -4.47 18.68
CA HIS A 58 11.13 -3.29 19.47
C HIS A 58 12.25 -2.51 18.79
N PHE A 59 11.94 -1.28 18.41
CA PHE A 59 12.91 -0.31 17.92
C PHE A 59 13.19 0.70 19.01
N ARG A 60 14.45 1.08 19.14
CA ARG A 60 14.88 2.12 20.06
C ARG A 60 15.80 3.09 19.35
N GLY A 61 15.57 4.36 19.60
CA GLY A 61 16.47 5.43 19.20
C GLY A 61 16.81 6.35 20.34
N GLU A 62 18.01 6.90 20.28
CA GLU A 62 18.52 7.78 21.31
C GLU A 62 19.32 8.90 20.66
N LYS A 63 19.09 10.13 21.10
CA LYS A 63 19.86 11.30 20.67
C LYS A 63 19.98 12.28 21.82
N ASN A 64 21.18 12.85 21.97
CA ASN A 64 21.45 13.91 22.93
C ASN A 64 21.91 15.16 22.18
N ASP A 65 21.04 16.16 22.08
CA ASP A 65 21.28 17.45 21.43
C ASP A 65 20.84 18.62 22.32
N GLY A 66 21.27 18.58 23.58
CA GLY A 66 20.89 19.55 24.62
C GLY A 66 19.79 19.04 25.55
N PHE A 67 19.06 18.03 25.10
CA PHE A 67 18.18 17.17 25.90
C PHE A 67 18.36 15.73 25.43
N LEU A 68 18.26 14.77 26.34
CA LEU A 68 18.30 13.36 26.01
C LEU A 68 16.92 12.94 25.53
N THR A 69 16.78 12.68 24.23
CA THR A 69 15.58 12.11 23.63
C THR A 69 15.77 10.60 23.46
N VAL A 70 14.88 9.82 24.06
CA VAL A 70 14.77 8.38 23.85
C VAL A 70 13.41 8.09 23.23
N ALA A 71 13.40 7.36 22.12
CA ALA A 71 12.19 6.93 21.44
C ALA A 71 12.16 5.40 21.36
N ASP A 72 11.10 4.79 21.89
CA ASP A 72 10.83 3.36 21.86
C ASP A 72 9.56 3.08 21.05
N PHE A 73 9.61 2.09 20.16
CA PHE A 73 8.53 1.74 19.23
C PHE A 73 8.34 0.25 19.24
N TRP A 74 7.09 -0.20 19.34
CA TRP A 74 6.73 -1.58 19.16
C TRP A 74 5.94 -1.71 17.88
N PHE A 75 6.51 -2.44 16.92
CA PHE A 75 5.98 -2.60 15.58
C PHE A 75 5.55 -4.04 15.32
N VAL A 76 4.34 -4.21 14.78
CA VAL A 76 3.80 -5.49 14.35
C VAL A 76 3.54 -5.42 12.84
N ARG A 77 4.08 -6.38 12.09
CA ARG A 77 3.85 -6.46 10.64
C ARG A 77 2.35 -6.59 10.35
N GLY A 78 1.84 -5.76 9.44
CA GLY A 78 0.43 -5.74 9.05
C GLY A 78 -0.50 -4.94 9.97
N VAL A 79 -0.04 -4.56 11.18
CA VAL A 79 -0.78 -3.66 12.08
C VAL A 79 -0.14 -2.26 12.11
N GLY A 80 1.19 -2.19 12.02
CA GLY A 80 1.95 -0.95 12.17
C GLY A 80 2.56 -0.81 13.57
N SER A 81 2.82 0.42 13.99
CA SER A 81 3.20 0.71 15.38
C SER A 81 1.99 0.48 16.30
N ILE A 82 2.19 -0.36 17.32
CA ILE A 82 1.15 -0.67 18.32
C ILE A 82 1.39 0.07 19.63
N LYS A 83 2.62 0.57 19.84
CA LYS A 83 3.00 1.44 20.93
C LYS A 83 4.18 2.29 20.53
N GLU A 84 4.16 3.57 20.90
CA GLU A 84 5.23 4.52 20.72
C GLU A 84 5.43 5.29 22.02
N THR A 85 6.66 5.45 22.45
CA THR A 85 7.01 6.22 23.64
C THR A 85 8.20 7.11 23.35
N VAL A 86 8.03 8.42 23.55
CA VAL A 86 9.12 9.38 23.44
C VAL A 86 9.31 10.00 24.82
N THR A 87 10.53 9.95 25.33
CA THR A 87 10.92 10.57 26.60
C THR A 87 12.01 11.60 26.33
N GLN A 88 11.85 12.83 26.80
CA GLN A 88 12.89 13.85 26.77
C GLN A 88 13.32 14.19 28.19
N ARG A 89 14.63 14.26 28.43
CA ARG A 89 15.22 14.62 29.72
C ARG A 89 16.19 15.79 29.59
N SER A 90 16.29 16.60 30.64
CA SER A 90 17.29 17.66 30.74
C SER A 90 18.70 17.05 30.81
N PRO A 91 19.77 17.85 30.58
CA PRO A 91 21.15 17.39 30.82
C PRO A 91 21.40 16.92 32.25
N GLY A 92 20.64 17.46 33.22
CA GLY A 92 20.68 17.05 34.63
C GLY A 92 19.93 15.73 34.93
N GLY A 93 19.22 15.17 33.94
CA GLY A 93 18.47 13.92 34.05
C GLY A 93 17.00 14.07 34.39
N ASP A 94 16.52 15.29 34.64
CA ASP A 94 15.12 15.58 34.95
C ASP A 94 14.22 15.23 33.77
N LEU A 95 13.07 14.63 34.04
CA LEU A 95 12.07 14.33 33.02
C LEU A 95 11.39 15.62 32.56
N LEU A 96 11.53 15.97 31.28
CA LEU A 96 10.91 17.16 30.69
C LEU A 96 9.57 16.80 30.04
N SER A 97 9.53 15.71 29.27
CA SER A 97 8.33 15.24 28.60
C SER A 97 8.33 13.72 28.47
N ARG A 98 7.12 13.14 28.50
CA ARG A 98 6.87 11.75 28.11
C ARG A 98 5.58 11.70 27.32
N ASN A 99 5.69 11.37 26.04
CA ASN A 99 4.55 11.14 25.17
C ASN A 99 4.42 9.63 24.94
N THR A 100 3.21 9.10 25.05
CA THR A 100 2.93 7.68 24.82
C THR A 100 1.67 7.55 24.00
N ILE A 101 1.75 6.80 22.91
CA ILE A 101 0.61 6.39 22.10
C ILE A 101 0.54 4.87 22.15
N GLU A 102 -0.64 4.33 22.39
CA GLU A 102 -0.90 2.90 22.40
C GLU A 102 -2.09 2.58 21.50
N LEU A 103 -2.04 1.41 20.88
CA LEU A 103 -3.16 0.90 20.13
C LEU A 103 -4.28 0.53 21.09
N VAL A 104 -5.31 1.38 21.14
CA VAL A 104 -6.46 1.19 22.03
C VAL A 104 -7.47 0.20 21.46
N LYS A 105 -7.62 0.24 20.13
CA LYS A 105 -8.42 -0.69 19.36
C LYS A 105 -7.59 -1.02 18.13
N LEU A 106 -7.61 -2.28 17.69
CA LEU A 106 -7.11 -2.61 16.36
C LEU A 106 -7.74 -1.60 15.38
N PRO A 107 -6.97 -1.05 14.43
CA PRO A 107 -7.59 -0.32 13.34
C PRO A 107 -8.71 -1.23 12.84
N ALA A 108 -9.90 -0.68 12.60
CA ALA A 108 -10.80 -1.43 11.75
C ALA A 108 -9.96 -1.69 10.51
N LEU A 109 -9.55 -2.96 10.30
CA LEU A 109 -9.32 -3.45 8.96
C LEU A 109 -10.49 -2.83 8.23
N HIS A 110 -10.24 -1.96 7.26
CA HIS A 110 -11.29 -1.69 6.30
C HIS A 110 -11.78 -3.08 5.95
N GLN A 111 -12.99 -3.40 6.39
CA GLN A 111 -13.67 -4.57 5.92
C GLN A 111 -13.90 -4.17 4.46
N THR A 112 -12.90 -4.44 3.61
CA THR A 112 -13.23 -5.12 2.38
C THR A 112 -14.11 -6.24 2.86
N GLU A 113 -15.38 -6.18 2.48
CA GLU A 113 -16.40 -7.17 2.83
C GLU A 113 -15.78 -8.58 2.86
N PRO A 114 -16.22 -9.47 3.75
CA PRO A 114 -15.63 -10.79 3.87
C PRO A 114 -15.78 -11.53 2.54
N VAL A 115 -14.76 -11.48 1.69
CA VAL A 115 -14.75 -12.29 0.47
C VAL A 115 -14.21 -13.65 0.87
N ALA A 116 -15.14 -14.56 1.05
CA ALA A 116 -15.01 -16.02 0.96
C ALA A 116 -13.59 -16.56 0.72
N GLY A 117 -13.03 -17.24 1.73
CA GLY A 117 -11.82 -18.05 1.60
C GLY A 117 -10.53 -17.23 1.48
N LYS A 118 -9.40 -17.81 1.90
CA LYS A 118 -8.08 -17.21 1.67
C LYS A 118 -7.88 -17.06 0.16
N LYS A 119 -8.08 -15.86 -0.39
CA LYS A 119 -7.90 -15.60 -1.82
C LYS A 119 -6.45 -15.95 -2.20
N LYS A 120 -6.29 -16.84 -3.18
CA LYS A 120 -4.97 -17.25 -3.71
C LYS A 120 -4.25 -16.10 -4.43
N LEU A 121 -4.98 -15.03 -4.78
CA LEU A 121 -4.50 -13.89 -5.55
C LEU A 121 -5.16 -12.60 -5.04
N GLU A 122 -4.37 -11.55 -4.85
CA GLU A 122 -4.83 -10.17 -4.72
C GLU A 122 -4.54 -9.42 -6.02
N ALA A 123 -5.49 -8.62 -6.49
CA ALA A 123 -5.34 -7.85 -7.73
C ALA A 123 -5.85 -6.42 -7.60
N SER A 124 -5.27 -5.50 -8.38
CA SER A 124 -5.72 -4.12 -8.47
C SER A 124 -5.36 -3.51 -9.83
N VAL A 125 -6.02 -2.40 -10.19
CA VAL A 125 -5.74 -1.64 -11.40
C VAL A 125 -5.19 -0.26 -11.06
N SER A 126 -4.27 0.26 -11.87
CA SER A 126 -3.77 1.64 -11.81
C SER A 126 -3.55 2.22 -13.21
N THR A 127 -3.33 3.53 -13.33
CA THR A 127 -2.97 4.19 -14.61
C THR A 127 -1.46 4.30 -14.82
N SER A 128 -0.66 3.86 -13.84
CA SER A 128 0.80 3.80 -13.95
C SER A 128 1.36 2.59 -13.21
N SER A 129 2.62 2.25 -13.48
CA SER A 129 3.25 1.06 -12.88
C SER A 129 3.31 1.11 -11.35
N ASN A 130 3.46 2.30 -10.77
CA ASN A 130 3.62 2.51 -9.33
C ASN A 130 2.48 3.35 -8.72
N GLY A 131 1.41 3.60 -9.46
CA GLY A 131 0.32 4.45 -9.01
C GLY A 131 -0.58 3.77 -7.98
N ASP A 132 -1.41 4.56 -7.31
CA ASP A 132 -2.41 4.03 -6.40
C ASP A 132 -3.45 3.17 -7.14
N PRO A 133 -4.08 2.20 -6.45
CA PRO A 133 -5.23 1.48 -6.99
C PRO A 133 -6.35 2.47 -7.34
N VAL A 134 -6.93 2.32 -8.54
CA VAL A 134 -8.11 3.08 -8.96
C VAL A 134 -9.17 2.15 -9.53
N ASN A 135 -10.42 2.53 -9.32
CA ASN A 135 -11.60 1.93 -9.97
C ASN A 135 -12.24 2.87 -11.00
N VAL A 136 -11.72 4.10 -11.12
CA VAL A 136 -12.14 5.08 -12.13
C VAL A 136 -10.91 5.55 -12.89
N VAL A 137 -10.96 5.43 -14.22
CA VAL A 137 -9.88 5.79 -15.14
C VAL A 137 -10.42 6.85 -16.11
N SER A 138 -9.63 7.88 -16.37
CA SER A 138 -9.99 8.86 -17.39
C SER A 138 -9.67 8.34 -18.79
N ALA A 139 -10.52 8.66 -19.78
CA ALA A 139 -10.37 8.20 -21.17
C ALA A 139 -9.10 8.74 -21.88
N ASP A 140 -8.38 9.69 -21.27
CA ASP A 140 -7.07 10.17 -21.72
C ASP A 140 -5.89 9.38 -21.12
N ALA A 141 -6.13 8.45 -20.19
CA ALA A 141 -5.08 7.62 -19.58
C ALA A 141 -4.27 6.90 -20.67
N LEU A 142 -2.95 6.93 -20.57
CA LEU A 142 -2.08 6.34 -21.60
C LEU A 142 -2.00 4.80 -21.49
N GLN A 143 -2.34 4.26 -20.33
CA GLN A 143 -2.30 2.83 -20.06
C GLN A 143 -3.17 2.49 -18.85
N ILE A 144 -3.54 1.22 -18.77
CA ILE A 144 -4.16 0.58 -17.62
C ILE A 144 -3.21 -0.54 -17.18
N VAL A 145 -2.74 -0.48 -15.94
CA VAL A 145 -1.84 -1.45 -15.35
C VAL A 145 -2.60 -2.33 -14.38
N ALA A 146 -2.74 -3.61 -14.72
CA ALA A 146 -3.31 -4.64 -13.87
C ALA A 146 -2.19 -5.29 -13.03
N ARG A 147 -2.21 -5.09 -11.71
CA ARG A 147 -1.22 -5.62 -10.77
C ARG A 147 -1.79 -6.81 -10.03
N TRP A 148 -0.95 -7.79 -9.76
CA TRP A 148 -1.33 -8.98 -9.01
C TRP A 148 -0.25 -9.40 -8.02
N ARG A 149 -0.68 -10.01 -6.91
CA ARG A 149 0.16 -10.64 -5.90
C ARG A 149 -0.42 -11.98 -5.50
N GLY A 150 0.38 -13.04 -5.63
CA GLY A 150 0.01 -14.39 -5.24
C GLY A 150 0.14 -14.62 -3.73
N HIS A 151 -0.74 -15.47 -3.21
CA HIS A 151 -0.75 -15.92 -1.82
C HIS A 151 -0.82 -17.44 -1.77
N GLY A 152 0.35 -18.08 -1.72
CA GLY A 152 0.43 -19.55 -1.68
C GLY A 152 0.16 -20.20 -3.04
N LEU A 153 0.48 -19.53 -4.15
CA LEU A 153 0.43 -20.14 -5.48
C LEU A 153 1.36 -21.36 -5.55
N ARG A 154 1.00 -22.34 -6.40
CA ARG A 154 1.95 -23.41 -6.73
C ARG A 154 3.19 -22.82 -7.43
N ARG A 155 4.31 -23.51 -7.32
CA ARG A 155 5.50 -23.20 -8.14
C ARG A 155 5.13 -23.27 -9.62
N ASN A 156 5.54 -22.26 -10.38
CA ASN A 156 5.24 -22.10 -11.81
C ASN A 156 3.73 -22.05 -12.11
N ALA A 157 2.93 -21.50 -11.20
CA ALA A 157 1.51 -21.23 -11.46
C ALA A 157 1.37 -20.26 -12.63
N ARG A 158 0.40 -20.51 -13.52
CA ARG A 158 0.09 -19.61 -14.62
C ARG A 158 -0.88 -18.55 -14.13
N VAL A 159 -0.50 -17.28 -14.22
CA VAL A 159 -1.36 -16.13 -13.93
C VAL A 159 -1.77 -15.50 -15.24
N ARG A 160 -3.07 -15.44 -15.54
CA ARG A 160 -3.60 -14.84 -16.78
C ARG A 160 -4.57 -13.73 -16.42
N ALA A 161 -4.42 -12.57 -17.03
CA ALA A 161 -5.34 -11.44 -16.91
C ALA A 161 -6.09 -11.23 -18.22
N VAL A 162 -7.40 -11.00 -18.16
CA VAL A 162 -8.26 -10.75 -19.31
C VAL A 162 -9.02 -9.44 -19.07
N TRP A 163 -8.87 -8.48 -19.98
CA TRP A 163 -9.63 -7.23 -19.92
C TRP A 163 -10.91 -7.38 -20.74
N ILE A 164 -12.04 -7.04 -20.14
CA ILE A 164 -13.36 -7.24 -20.74
C ILE A 164 -14.13 -5.92 -20.65
N ALA A 165 -14.64 -5.46 -21.78
CA ALA A 165 -15.61 -4.38 -21.86
C ALA A 165 -16.99 -4.94 -21.49
N GLN A 166 -17.54 -4.52 -20.35
CA GLN A 166 -18.87 -4.95 -19.90
C GLN A 166 -19.96 -4.16 -20.60
N ASP A 167 -19.86 -2.83 -20.55
CA ASP A 167 -20.90 -1.94 -21.07
C ASP A 167 -20.26 -0.62 -21.47
N THR A 168 -19.98 -0.47 -22.76
CA THR A 168 -19.32 0.70 -23.34
C THR A 168 -20.17 1.40 -24.40
N GLY A 169 -21.34 0.84 -24.74
CA GLY A 169 -22.19 1.30 -25.83
C GLY A 169 -21.60 1.20 -27.24
N ILE A 170 -20.33 0.79 -27.38
CA ILE A 170 -19.59 0.71 -28.66
C ILE A 170 -19.22 -0.74 -28.98
N ALA A 171 -18.75 -1.49 -27.99
CA ALA A 171 -18.44 -2.92 -28.14
C ALA A 171 -19.65 -3.78 -27.72
N PRO A 172 -19.74 -5.04 -28.20
CA PRO A 172 -20.67 -6.02 -27.64
C PRO A 172 -20.50 -6.14 -26.11
N ILE A 173 -21.58 -6.48 -25.41
CA ILE A 173 -21.52 -6.80 -23.98
C ILE A 173 -20.55 -7.95 -23.73
N ASP A 174 -19.75 -7.84 -22.67
CA ASP A 174 -18.71 -8.80 -22.29
C ASP A 174 -17.66 -9.08 -23.38
N TYR A 175 -17.34 -8.05 -24.19
CA TYR A 175 -16.32 -8.16 -25.23
C TYR A 175 -14.90 -8.22 -24.64
N LYS A 176 -14.15 -9.26 -24.98
CA LYS A 176 -12.73 -9.38 -24.62
C LYS A 176 -11.89 -8.36 -25.38
N VAL A 177 -11.31 -7.42 -24.64
CA VAL A 177 -10.43 -6.36 -25.18
C VAL A 177 -9.04 -6.92 -25.45
N ASP A 178 -8.44 -7.56 -24.45
CA ASP A 178 -7.09 -8.12 -24.53
C ASP A 178 -6.87 -9.19 -23.44
N GLU A 179 -5.78 -9.95 -23.55
CA GLU A 179 -5.33 -10.88 -22.51
C GLU A 179 -3.80 -10.96 -22.40
N ALA A 180 -3.30 -11.19 -21.19
CA ALA A 180 -1.88 -11.35 -20.92
C ALA A 180 -1.64 -12.48 -19.92
N THR A 181 -0.50 -13.16 -20.04
CA THR A 181 -0.14 -14.30 -19.18
C THR A 181 1.28 -14.18 -18.66
N ALA A 182 1.49 -14.56 -17.40
CA ALA A 182 2.78 -14.67 -16.74
C ALA A 182 2.89 -15.98 -15.95
N ILE A 183 4.12 -16.41 -15.71
CA ILE A 183 4.42 -17.57 -14.85
C ILE A 183 4.90 -17.06 -13.50
N ALA A 184 4.24 -17.45 -12.41
CA ALA A 184 4.65 -17.17 -11.05
C ALA A 184 5.71 -18.20 -10.60
N PRO A 185 7.00 -17.82 -10.47
CA PRO A 185 8.06 -18.77 -10.13
C PRO A 185 7.95 -19.30 -8.70
N ILE A 186 7.25 -18.57 -7.82
CA ILE A 186 7.08 -18.86 -6.39
C ILE A 186 5.68 -18.48 -5.91
N GLY A 187 5.27 -19.02 -4.76
CA GLY A 187 3.90 -18.86 -4.23
C GLY A 187 3.52 -17.44 -3.80
N GLY A 188 4.50 -16.58 -3.53
CA GLY A 188 4.33 -15.16 -3.20
C GLY A 188 4.72 -14.21 -4.33
N ALA A 189 4.79 -14.70 -5.58
CA ALA A 189 5.17 -13.88 -6.72
C ALA A 189 4.18 -12.73 -6.92
N PHE A 190 4.68 -11.64 -7.48
CA PHE A 190 3.87 -10.49 -7.86
C PHE A 190 4.28 -10.03 -9.25
N GLY A 191 3.38 -9.36 -9.95
CA GLY A 191 3.61 -8.92 -11.30
C GLY A 191 2.63 -7.84 -11.73
N LYS A 192 2.85 -7.38 -12.96
CA LYS A 192 1.99 -6.40 -13.62
C LYS A 192 1.78 -6.80 -15.07
N PHE A 193 0.59 -6.52 -15.56
CA PHE A 193 0.30 -6.49 -16.98
C PHE A 193 -0.16 -5.10 -17.36
N THR A 194 0.21 -4.65 -18.55
CA THR A 194 -0.05 -3.30 -19.01
C THR A 194 -0.83 -3.36 -20.30
N LEU A 195 -2.01 -2.75 -20.29
CA LEU A 195 -2.82 -2.51 -21.47
C LEU A 195 -2.62 -1.06 -21.90
N SER A 196 -2.04 -0.86 -23.08
CA SER A 196 -1.81 0.48 -23.63
C SER A 196 -3.11 1.08 -24.19
N ARG A 197 -3.19 2.41 -24.19
CA ARG A 197 -4.32 3.14 -24.78
C ARG A 197 -4.50 2.76 -26.27
N PRO A 198 -5.70 2.36 -26.70
CA PRO A 198 -6.01 2.13 -28.11
C PRO A 198 -5.82 3.40 -28.95
N PRO A 199 -5.57 3.29 -30.26
CA PRO A 199 -5.42 4.45 -31.15
C PRO A 199 -6.59 5.43 -31.10
N ASP A 200 -7.83 4.91 -31.07
CA ASP A 200 -9.07 5.70 -31.00
C ASP A 200 -9.39 6.19 -29.58
N GLY A 201 -8.52 5.89 -28.62
CA GLY A 201 -8.72 6.13 -27.20
C GLY A 201 -9.57 5.07 -26.51
N TRP A 202 -9.80 5.26 -25.22
CA TRP A 202 -10.64 4.36 -24.45
C TRP A 202 -12.11 4.66 -24.72
N ALA A 203 -12.89 3.62 -25.03
CA ALA A 203 -14.34 3.74 -24.99
C ALA A 203 -14.78 3.97 -23.53
N THR A 204 -15.62 4.96 -23.28
CA THR A 204 -16.16 5.20 -21.93
C THR A 204 -17.13 4.10 -21.55
N GLY A 205 -17.16 3.71 -20.28
CA GLY A 205 -18.07 2.66 -19.83
C GLY A 205 -17.51 1.78 -18.72
N LYS A 206 -18.20 0.67 -18.46
CA LYS A 206 -17.82 -0.33 -17.48
C LYS A 206 -16.94 -1.39 -18.11
N TYR A 207 -15.90 -1.76 -17.38
CA TYR A 207 -14.95 -2.78 -17.73
C TYR A 207 -14.65 -3.62 -16.49
N ARG A 208 -14.13 -4.82 -16.71
CA ARG A 208 -13.51 -5.63 -15.66
C ARG A 208 -12.22 -6.26 -16.14
N VAL A 209 -11.35 -6.58 -15.19
CA VAL A 209 -10.19 -7.43 -15.40
C VAL A 209 -10.39 -8.72 -14.63
N GLU A 210 -10.42 -9.84 -15.35
CA GLU A 210 -10.51 -11.17 -14.76
C GLU A 210 -9.12 -11.79 -14.65
N PHE A 211 -8.77 -12.28 -13.46
CA PHE A 211 -7.53 -12.97 -13.19
C PHE A 211 -7.77 -14.47 -12.96
N TYR A 212 -7.04 -15.26 -13.73
CA TYR A 212 -7.08 -16.71 -13.72
C TYR A 212 -5.76 -17.26 -13.17
N ILE A 213 -5.84 -18.23 -12.27
CA ILE A 213 -4.70 -19.03 -11.81
C ILE A 213 -4.89 -20.44 -12.34
N ASP A 214 -3.95 -20.92 -13.17
CA ASP A 214 -4.04 -22.25 -13.80
C ASP A 214 -5.42 -22.51 -14.46
N ASP A 215 -5.93 -21.47 -15.13
CA ASP A 215 -7.21 -21.43 -15.84
C ASP A 215 -8.47 -21.44 -14.94
N GLU A 216 -8.31 -21.34 -13.61
CA GLU A 216 -9.38 -21.11 -12.65
C GLU A 216 -9.55 -19.59 -12.40
N LEU A 217 -10.75 -19.05 -12.68
CA LEU A 217 -11.08 -17.65 -12.35
C LEU A 217 -10.98 -17.46 -10.84
N THR A 218 -10.04 -16.61 -10.41
CA THR A 218 -9.70 -16.45 -8.99
C THR A 218 -10.05 -15.07 -8.46
N GLU A 219 -9.93 -14.03 -9.29
CA GLU A 219 -10.22 -12.66 -8.88
C GLU A 219 -10.77 -11.84 -10.06
N THR A 220 -11.69 -10.92 -9.77
CA THR A 220 -12.23 -9.98 -10.75
C THR A 220 -12.11 -8.56 -10.20
N VAL A 221 -11.59 -7.64 -11.01
CA VAL A 221 -11.44 -6.21 -10.65
C VAL A 221 -12.28 -5.37 -11.59
N ASP A 222 -13.33 -4.75 -11.10
CA ASP A 222 -14.16 -3.83 -11.87
C ASP A 222 -13.51 -2.44 -11.97
N LEU A 223 -13.64 -1.80 -13.14
CA LEU A 223 -13.18 -0.44 -13.39
C LEU A 223 -14.16 0.30 -14.32
N THR A 224 -14.26 1.62 -14.14
CA THR A 224 -15.07 2.50 -14.99
C THR A 224 -14.18 3.49 -15.71
N ILE A 225 -14.33 3.59 -17.03
CA ILE A 225 -13.66 4.62 -17.82
C ILE A 225 -14.61 5.78 -18.06
N THR A 226 -14.23 6.98 -17.58
CA THR A 226 -15.00 8.23 -17.73
C THR A 226 -14.38 9.14 -18.78
N PRO A 227 -15.17 10.00 -19.46
CA PRO A 227 -14.61 10.99 -20.37
C PRO A 227 -13.59 11.89 -19.67
N SER A 228 -12.53 12.26 -20.38
CA SER A 228 -11.54 13.21 -19.87
C SER A 228 -12.20 14.56 -19.62
N SER A 229 -11.98 15.18 -18.46
CA SER A 229 -12.45 16.56 -18.22
C SER A 229 -11.92 17.45 -19.34
N PRO A 230 -12.77 18.32 -19.93
CA PRO A 230 -12.30 19.26 -20.94
C PRO A 230 -11.19 20.11 -20.34
N ARG A 231 -10.01 20.06 -20.96
CA ARG A 231 -8.91 20.95 -20.65
C ARG A 231 -9.47 22.37 -20.73
N SER A 232 -9.50 23.12 -19.63
CA SER A 232 -9.80 24.55 -19.67
C SER A 232 -8.86 25.16 -20.69
N ARG A 233 -9.38 25.52 -21.87
CA ARG A 233 -8.65 26.41 -22.78
C ARG A 233 -8.48 27.69 -21.99
N SER A 234 -7.25 27.98 -21.57
CA SER A 234 -6.90 29.31 -21.11
C SER A 234 -7.27 30.28 -22.23
N ILE A 235 -8.39 31.00 -22.04
CA ILE A 235 -8.69 32.20 -22.81
C ILE A 235 -7.71 33.23 -22.28
N SER A 236 -6.56 33.31 -22.93
CA SER A 236 -5.57 34.37 -22.75
C SER A 236 -4.79 34.50 -24.05
N ASP A 237 -5.50 34.91 -25.10
CA ASP A 237 -4.91 35.59 -26.27
C ASP A 237 -6.10 36.12 -27.09
N PHE A 238 -6.44 37.39 -26.87
CA PHE A 238 -6.94 38.38 -27.82
C PHE A 238 -6.97 39.75 -27.15
#